data_AF-A0A5C5ZRS8-F1
#
_entry.id   AF-A0A5C5ZRS8-F1
#
_cell.length_a   1.000
_cell.length_b   1.000
_cell.length_c   1.000
_cell.angle_alpha   90.00
_cell.angle_beta   90.00
_cell.angle_gamma   90.00
#
_symmetry.space_group_name_H-M   'P 1'
#
loop_
_entity.id
_entity.type
_entity.pdbx_description
1 polymer ?
#
loop_
_entity_poly.entity_id
_entity_poly.type
_entity_poly.pdbx_seq_one_letter_code
_entity_poly.pdbx_strand_id
1 'polypeptide(L)'
;MDAFESLIATILMRDGFWVQTSLNVKLTKSEKVEIGRHSSPRWELDVVAYRPGDNVLRVVECKSYLDSSGVRLTAFDPTSSYARAVCS
;
A
#
# COMPACT_ATOMS: atom_id res chain seq x y z
N MET A 1 8.34 13.14 -7.65
CA MET A 1 6.94 12.87 -7.28
C MET A 1 6.99 11.73 -6.28
N ASP A 2 7.42 12.11 -5.09
CA ASP A 2 7.90 11.26 -4.00
C ASP A 2 7.84 12.05 -2.65
N ALA A 3 7.42 13.32 -2.72
CA ALA A 3 7.39 14.23 -1.59
C ALA A 3 6.33 13.82 -0.56
N PHE A 4 5.22 13.22 -1.02
CA PHE A 4 4.15 12.78 -0.12
C PHE A 4 4.55 11.49 0.60
N GLU A 5 5.11 10.53 -0.13
CA GLU A 5 5.70 9.29 0.36
C GLU A 5 6.79 9.60 1.40
N SER A 6 7.67 10.55 1.08
CA SER A 6 8.75 11.01 1.98
C SER A 6 8.21 11.68 3.25
N LEU A 7 7.15 12.49 3.14
CA LEU A 7 6.50 13.13 4.28
C LEU A 7 5.89 12.07 5.21
N ILE A 8 5.12 11.14 4.65
CA ILE A 8 4.48 10.06 5.41
C ILE A 8 5.54 9.16 6.07
N ALA A 9 6.59 8.79 5.33
CA ALA A 9 7.69 8.01 5.87
C ALA A 9 8.35 8.73 7.05
N THR A 10 8.60 10.03 6.94
CA THR A 10 9.19 10.84 8.01
C THR A 10 8.32 10.86 9.26
N ILE A 11 6.99 11.01 9.12
CA ILE A 11 6.05 10.98 10.24
C ILE A 11 6.10 9.61 10.94
N LEU A 12 5.99 8.52 10.17
CA LEU A 12 5.98 7.16 10.71
C LEU A 12 7.30 6.79 11.40
N MET A 13 8.44 7.21 10.83
CA MET A 13 9.74 7.04 11.49
C MET A 13 9.80 7.76 12.84
N ARG A 14 9.25 8.99 12.93
CA ARG A 14 9.17 9.74 14.19
C ARG A 14 8.25 9.08 15.22
N ASP A 15 7.23 8.36 14.77
CA ASP A 15 6.31 7.56 15.61
C ASP A 15 6.91 6.20 16.04
N GLY A 16 8.18 5.94 15.71
CA GLY A 16 8.90 4.73 16.11
C GLY A 16 8.68 3.53 15.20
N PHE A 17 8.21 3.73 13.97
CA PHE A 17 8.18 2.68 12.96
C PHE A 17 9.53 2.60 12.23
N TRP A 18 9.96 1.38 11.93
CA TRP A 18 10.87 1.15 10.81
C TRP A 18 10.07 1.29 9.51
N VAL A 19 10.60 2.03 8.53
CA VAL A 19 9.87 2.36 7.30
C VAL A 19 10.68 2.00 6.07
N GLN A 20 10.00 1.47 5.04
CA GLN A 20 10.52 1.27 3.70
C GLN A 20 9.51 1.82 2.68
N THR A 21 9.99 2.61 1.71
CA THR A 21 9.19 3.12 0.60
C THR A 21 9.41 2.31 -0.67
N SER A 22 8.45 2.33 -1.60
CA SER A 22 8.50 1.67 -2.92
C SER A 22 8.90 0.19 -2.83
N LEU A 23 8.27 -0.54 -1.91
CA LEU A 23 8.58 -1.94 -1.66
C LEU A 23 8.03 -2.81 -2.79
N ASN A 24 8.93 -3.39 -3.57
CA ASN A 24 8.60 -4.44 -4.54
C ASN A 24 8.37 -5.78 -3.82
N VAL A 25 7.14 -6.28 -3.87
CA VAL A 25 6.77 -7.54 -3.22
C VAL A 25 7.28 -8.71 -4.05
N LYS A 26 8.23 -9.47 -3.49
CA LYS A 26 8.83 -10.65 -4.14
C LYS A 26 8.09 -11.92 -3.75
N LEU A 27 6.97 -12.19 -4.43
CA LEU A 27 6.27 -13.47 -4.31
C LEU A 27 6.62 -14.39 -5.47
N THR A 28 6.94 -15.64 -5.14
CA THR A 28 7.05 -16.75 -6.08
C THR A 28 5.67 -17.14 -6.62
N LYS A 29 5.66 -17.90 -7.72
CA LYS A 29 4.40 -18.40 -8.30
C LYS A 29 3.68 -19.35 -7.34
N SER A 30 4.41 -20.19 -6.61
CA SER A 30 3.84 -21.09 -5.59
C SER A 30 3.19 -20.33 -4.45
N GLU A 31 3.84 -19.30 -3.91
CA GLU A 31 3.26 -18.45 -2.86
C GLU A 31 2.02 -17.71 -3.36
N LYS A 32 2.02 -17.22 -4.61
CA LYS A 32 0.83 -16.62 -5.24
C LYS A 32 -0.33 -17.59 -5.33
N VAL A 33 -0.07 -18.88 -5.59
CA VAL A 33 -1.10 -19.92 -5.60
C VAL A 33 -1.60 -20.20 -4.18
N GLU A 34 -0.70 -20.29 -3.21
CA GLU A 34 -1.03 -20.54 -1.80
C GLU A 34 -1.97 -19.47 -1.21
N ILE A 35 -1.75 -18.19 -1.57
CA ILE A 35 -2.64 -17.09 -1.16
C ILE A 35 -3.89 -16.94 -2.04
N GLY A 36 -4.14 -17.88 -2.97
CA GLY A 36 -5.30 -17.87 -3.87
C GLY A 36 -5.27 -16.80 -4.96
N ARG A 37 -4.10 -16.17 -5.20
CA ARG A 37 -3.92 -15.05 -6.14
C ARG A 37 -2.91 -15.35 -7.24
N HIS A 38 -3.11 -16.49 -7.90
CA HIS A 38 -2.18 -17.05 -8.89
C HIS A 38 -1.88 -16.14 -10.09
N SER A 39 -2.82 -15.28 -10.48
CA SER A 39 -2.70 -14.35 -11.63
C SER A 39 -2.29 -12.94 -11.25
N SER A 40 -2.09 -12.65 -9.95
CA SER A 40 -1.81 -11.28 -9.52
C SER A 40 -0.47 -10.76 -10.07
N PRO A 41 -0.40 -9.46 -10.39
CA PRO A 41 0.81 -8.83 -10.91
C PRO A 41 1.95 -8.81 -9.88
N ARG A 42 3.09 -8.22 -10.23
CA ARG A 42 4.08 -7.83 -9.22
C ARG A 42 3.54 -6.59 -8.51
N TRP A 43 3.36 -6.69 -7.20
CA TRP A 43 2.91 -5.55 -6.41
C TRP A 43 4.09 -4.67 -6.00
N GLU A 44 3.87 -3.38 -6.03
CA GLU A 44 4.70 -2.37 -5.40
C GLU A 44 3.85 -1.69 -4.34
N LEU A 45 4.40 -1.53 -3.14
CA LEU A 45 3.74 -0.85 -2.03
C LEU A 45 4.45 0.48 -1.78
N ASP A 46 3.69 1.59 -1.76
CA ASP A 46 4.27 2.92 -1.67
C ASP A 46 5.04 3.14 -0.35
N VAL A 47 4.42 2.81 0.78
CA VAL A 47 5.08 2.86 2.11
C VAL A 47 4.67 1.65 2.96
N VAL A 48 5.66 0.97 3.51
CA VAL A 48 5.50 -0.08 4.52
C VAL A 48 6.17 0.37 5.81
N ALA A 49 5.43 0.31 6.92
CA ALA A 49 5.92 0.71 8.22
C ALA A 49 5.66 -0.39 9.24
N TYR A 50 6.71 -0.85 9.91
CA TYR A 50 6.65 -1.90 10.92
C TYR A 50 7.17 -1.40 12.26
N ARG A 51 6.42 -1.68 13.32
CA ARG A 51 6.84 -1.41 14.70
C ARG A 51 6.81 -2.73 15.50
N PRO A 52 7.97 -3.26 15.90
CA PRO A 52 8.02 -4.55 16.59
C PRO A 52 7.48 -4.49 18.02
N GLY A 53 7.55 -3.33 18.68
CA GLY A 53 7.14 -3.17 20.08
C GLY A 53 5.67 -3.53 20.33
N ASP A 54 4.80 -3.24 19.37
CA ASP A 54 3.37 -3.58 19.40
C ASP A 54 2.95 -4.52 18.25
N ASN A 55 3.92 -5.05 17.50
CA ASN A 55 3.74 -5.91 16.34
C ASN A 55 2.74 -5.35 15.30
N VAL A 56 2.87 -4.07 14.99
CA VAL A 56 2.00 -3.37 14.02
C VAL A 56 2.71 -3.24 12.68
N LEU A 57 2.06 -3.75 11.63
CA LEU A 57 2.42 -3.51 10.24
C LEU A 57 1.39 -2.58 9.59
N ARG A 58 1.84 -1.47 9.02
CA ARG A 58 1.04 -0.53 8.25
C ARG A 58 1.52 -0.52 6.80
N VAL A 59 0.56 -0.53 5.88
CA VAL A 59 0.79 -0.30 4.46
C VAL A 59 0.01 0.95 4.09
N VAL A 60 0.68 1.94 3.52
CA VAL A 60 0.08 3.22 3.12
C VAL A 60 0.23 3.37 1.61
N GLU A 61 -0.89 3.49 0.92
CA GLU A 61 -0.95 3.86 -0.49
C GLU A 61 -1.01 5.39 -0.58
N CYS A 62 -0.11 5.97 -1.36
CA CYS A 62 0.03 7.39 -1.58
C CYS A 62 -0.60 7.75 -2.94
N LYS A 63 -1.61 8.62 -2.92
CA LYS A 63 -2.16 9.23 -4.15
C LYS A 63 -2.13 10.74 -4.00
N SER A 64 -1.46 11.43 -4.94
CA SER A 64 -1.52 12.89 -4.99
C SER A 64 -2.89 13.36 -5.48
N TYR A 65 -3.44 14.38 -4.83
CA TYR A 65 -4.66 15.06 -5.27
C TYR A 65 -4.42 16.01 -6.47
N LEU A 66 -3.15 16.24 -6.83
CA LEU A 66 -2.79 17.07 -7.98
C LEU A 66 -3.23 16.33 -9.26
N ASP A 67 -4.17 16.93 -9.99
CA ASP A 67 -4.76 16.44 -11.25
C ASP A 67 -5.56 15.12 -11.19
N SER A 68 -5.93 14.67 -9.98
CA SER A 68 -6.82 13.52 -9.79
C SER A 68 -7.92 13.85 -8.79
N SER A 69 -9.03 13.11 -8.78
CA SER A 69 -10.05 13.26 -7.74
C SER A 69 -9.61 12.72 -6.36
N GLY A 70 -8.34 12.34 -6.20
CA GLY A 70 -7.81 11.63 -5.04
C GLY A 70 -8.48 10.27 -4.83
N VAL A 71 -8.25 9.70 -3.64
CA VAL A 71 -8.93 8.48 -3.19
C VAL A 71 -10.24 8.88 -2.50
N ARG A 72 -11.37 8.45 -3.05
CA ARG A 72 -12.68 8.61 -2.43
C ARG A 72 -12.92 7.50 -1.42
N LEU A 73 -13.64 7.78 -0.34
CA LEU A 73 -14.03 6.75 0.65
C LEU A 73 -14.76 5.57 -0.01
N THR A 74 -15.56 5.86 -1.04
CA THR A 74 -16.27 4.84 -1.84
C THR A 74 -15.36 3.93 -2.66
N ALA A 75 -14.06 4.23 -2.79
CA ALA A 75 -13.09 3.33 -3.39
C ALA A 75 -12.76 2.13 -2.48
N PHE A 76 -13.07 2.22 -1.19
CA PHE A 76 -12.88 1.15 -0.22
C PHE A 76 -14.15 0.36 0.08
N ASP A 77 -15.28 0.75 -0.50
CA ASP A 77 -16.54 0.00 -0.40
C ASP A 77 -16.55 -1.12 -1.45
N PRO A 78 -16.50 -2.41 -1.06
CA PRO A 78 -16.46 -3.52 -2.01
C PRO A 78 -17.71 -3.62 -2.90
N THR A 79 -18.79 -2.94 -2.55
CA THR A 79 -20.04 -2.88 -3.33
C THR A 79 -20.06 -1.73 -4.35
N SER A 80 -19.13 -0.78 -4.22
CA SER A 80 -19.00 0.38 -5.11
C SER A 80 -18.36 -0.02 -6.44
N SER A 81 -18.88 0.55 -7.54
CA SER A 81 -18.30 0.38 -8.87
C SER A 81 -16.86 0.91 -8.97
N TYR A 82 -16.45 1.80 -8.07
CA TYR A 82 -15.07 2.31 -7.97
C TYR A 82 -14.08 1.31 -7.33
N ALA A 83 -14.53 0.45 -6.42
CA ALA A 83 -13.63 -0.53 -5.77
C ALA A 83 -13.17 -1.65 -6.72
N ARG A 84 -13.97 -1.96 -7.74
CA ARG A 84 -13.62 -2.96 -8.77
C ARG A 84 -12.40 -2.59 -9.61
N ALA A 85 -12.06 -1.31 -9.72
CA ALA A 85 -10.92 -0.84 -10.51
C ALA A 85 -9.57 -0.88 -9.75
N VAL A 86 -9.60 -1.04 -8.42
CA VAL A 86 -8.39 -1.05 -7.56
C VAL A 86 -7.98 -2.47 -7.17
N CYS A 87 -8.86 -3.46 -7.37
CA CYS A 87 -8.65 -4.87 -6.97
C CYS A 87 -8.81 -5.90 -8.10
N SER A 88 -8.85 -5.48 -9.38
CA SER A 88 -8.84 -6.36 -10.55
C SER A 88 -7.43 -6.52 -11.13
#